data_AF-A0A0G3GR27-F1
#
_entry.id   AF-A0A0G3GR27-F1
#
_cell.length_a   1.000
_cell.length_b   1.000
_cell.length_c   1.000
_cell.angle_alpha   90.00
_cell.angle_beta   90.00
_cell.angle_gamma   90.00
#
_symmetry.space_group_name_H-M   'P 1'
#
loop_
_entity.id
_entity.type
_entity.pdbx_description
1 polymer ?
#
loop_
_entity_poly.entity_id
_entity_poly.type
_entity_poly.pdbx_seq_one_letter_code
_entity_poly.pdbx_strand_id
1 'polypeptide(L)'
;MQASSISEAESVTATAKPRPFLRWLLLPLVILAGMGLSVEAGLLGPLGVQVGHLWATLSIFGVGSAVLFLLLLLSGRQPGPALSELPRWQLIGGFLGPVYVVVLTLATPHIGIAMTMVAILSGQVGKSVLIDHFGWFGATRKRVNGERWLALALIVVALVLIARG
;
A
#
# COMPACT_ATOMS: atom_id res chain seq x y z
N MET A 1 37.71 8.59 28.45
CA MET A 1 37.14 9.12 27.18
C MET A 1 36.42 8.02 26.37
N GLN A 2 35.61 7.17 27.01
CA GLN A 2 34.99 6.00 26.33
C GLN A 2 33.53 5.72 26.78
N ALA A 3 32.99 6.55 27.68
CA ALA A 3 31.62 6.42 28.20
C ALA A 3 30.61 7.30 27.43
N SER A 4 31.07 8.30 26.66
CA SER A 4 30.21 9.22 25.92
C SER A 4 29.66 8.65 24.61
N SER A 5 30.34 7.67 24.00
CA SER A 5 29.94 7.08 22.71
C SER A 5 28.83 6.03 22.81
N ILE A 6 28.60 5.45 24.00
CA ILE A 6 27.51 4.48 24.23
C ILE A 6 26.18 5.21 24.46
N SER A 7 26.22 6.42 25.02
CA SER A 7 25.03 7.25 25.28
C SER A 7 24.36 7.81 24.02
N GLU A 8 25.13 8.07 22.94
CA GLU A 8 24.56 8.58 21.68
C GLU A 8 23.85 7.48 20.88
N ALA A 9 24.33 6.23 20.97
CA ALA A 9 23.77 5.09 20.23
C ALA A 9 22.37 4.67 20.74
N GLU A 10 22.07 4.88 22.02
CA GLU A 10 20.72 4.65 22.58
C GLU A 10 19.71 5.73 22.19
N SER A 11 20.15 6.95 21.87
CA SER A 11 19.26 8.08 21.55
C SER A 11 18.60 7.97 20.17
N VAL A 12 19.23 7.28 19.23
CA VAL A 12 18.76 7.18 17.82
C VAL A 12 17.69 6.08 17.64
N THR A 13 17.52 5.19 18.61
CA THR A 13 16.51 4.10 18.58
C THR A 13 15.28 4.38 19.45
N ALA A 14 15.07 5.63 19.89
CA ALA A 14 13.81 6.05 20.48
C ALA A 14 12.74 6.18 19.40
N THR A 15 12.18 5.05 18.95
CA THR A 15 10.97 5.03 18.11
C THR A 15 9.89 5.83 18.82
N ALA A 16 9.61 7.05 18.34
CA ALA A 16 8.61 7.93 18.91
C ALA A 16 7.28 7.17 19.01
N LYS A 17 6.80 6.97 20.25
CA LYS A 17 5.53 6.31 20.53
C LYS A 17 4.43 7.08 19.76
N PRO A 18 3.67 6.44 18.84
CA PRO A 18 2.72 7.17 18.01
C PRO A 18 1.71 7.88 18.91
N ARG A 19 1.63 9.20 18.81
CA ARG A 19 0.68 10.00 19.59
C ARG A 19 -0.74 9.51 19.26
N PRO A 20 -1.59 9.18 20.25
CA PRO A 20 -2.90 8.58 20.00
C PRO A 20 -3.77 9.47 19.11
N PHE A 21 -3.66 10.79 19.26
CA PHE A 21 -4.31 11.79 18.41
C PHE A 21 -3.95 11.66 16.92
N LEU A 22 -2.69 11.39 16.60
CA LEU A 22 -2.24 11.23 15.21
C LEU A 22 -2.88 9.99 14.56
N ARG A 23 -3.12 8.92 15.33
CA ARG A 23 -3.80 7.72 14.81
C ARG A 23 -5.24 8.02 14.40
N TRP A 24 -5.96 8.76 15.24
CA TRP A 24 -7.34 9.17 14.96
C TRP A 24 -7.45 10.13 13.78
N LEU A 25 -6.41 10.95 13.53
CA LEU A 25 -6.34 11.82 12.35
C LEU A 25 -5.97 11.06 11.06
N LEU A 26 -5.06 10.08 11.14
CA LEU A 26 -4.61 9.32 9.97
C LEU A 26 -5.64 8.30 9.50
N LEU A 27 -6.44 7.73 10.41
CA LEU A 27 -7.51 6.77 10.09
C LEU A 27 -8.47 7.24 8.98
N PRO A 28 -9.13 8.41 9.10
CA PRO A 28 -10.02 8.90 8.05
C PRO A 28 -9.27 9.20 6.75
N LEU A 29 -8.02 9.65 6.81
CA LEU A 29 -7.22 9.91 5.61
C LEU A 29 -6.90 8.62 4.84
N VAL A 30 -6.58 7.53 5.56
CA VAL A 30 -6.36 6.21 4.95
C VAL A 30 -7.66 5.64 4.39
N ILE A 31 -8.80 5.86 5.04
CA ILE A 31 -10.12 5.48 4.52
C ILE A 31 -10.40 6.22 3.21
N LEU A 32 -10.19 7.54 3.18
CA LEU A 32 -10.35 8.34 1.96
C LEU A 32 -9.42 7.88 0.84
N ALA A 33 -8.17 7.54 1.16
CA ALA A 33 -7.24 6.95 0.19
C ALA A 33 -7.77 5.61 -0.35
N GLY A 34 -8.33 4.75 0.51
CA GLY A 34 -8.98 3.50 0.12
C GLY A 34 -10.21 3.71 -0.77
N MET A 35 -11.03 4.73 -0.49
CA MET A 35 -12.14 5.12 -1.37
C MET A 35 -11.63 5.54 -2.77
N GLY A 36 -10.47 6.19 -2.81
CA GLY A 36 -9.76 6.50 -4.06
C GLY A 36 -9.48 5.27 -4.92
N LEU A 37 -9.11 4.13 -4.32
CA LEU A 37 -8.88 2.88 -5.05
C LEU A 37 -10.16 2.34 -5.72
N SER A 38 -11.32 2.51 -5.08
CA SER A 38 -12.61 2.14 -5.67
C SER A 38 -12.96 3.03 -6.87
N VAL A 39 -12.69 4.33 -6.76
CA VAL A 39 -12.86 5.28 -7.87
C VAL A 39 -11.92 4.95 -9.01
N GLU A 40 -10.66 4.64 -8.70
CA GLU A 40 -9.67 4.19 -9.67
C GLU A 40 -10.18 2.97 -10.43
N ALA A 41 -10.65 1.94 -9.74
CA ALA A 41 -11.19 0.74 -10.40
C ALA A 41 -12.37 1.06 -11.34
N GLY A 42 -13.29 1.93 -10.90
CA GLY A 42 -14.45 2.34 -11.69
C GLY A 42 -14.11 3.17 -12.92
N LEU A 43 -13.03 3.96 -12.89
CA LEU A 43 -12.56 4.74 -14.03
C LEU A 43 -11.68 3.90 -14.96
N LEU A 44 -10.76 3.14 -14.38
CA LEU A 44 -9.69 2.47 -15.11
C LEU A 44 -10.19 1.23 -15.84
N GLY A 45 -11.12 0.46 -15.27
CA GLY A 45 -11.72 -0.69 -15.95
C GLY A 45 -12.31 -0.31 -17.31
N PRO A 46 -13.28 0.61 -17.39
CA PRO A 46 -13.84 1.10 -18.65
C PRO A 46 -12.82 1.77 -19.56
N LEU A 47 -11.90 2.57 -19.00
CA LEU A 47 -10.84 3.22 -19.78
C LEU A 47 -9.95 2.17 -20.47
N GLY A 48 -9.60 1.09 -19.77
CA GLY A 48 -8.81 0.00 -20.31
C GLY A 48 -9.48 -0.72 -21.48
N VAL A 49 -10.81 -0.80 -21.50
CA VAL A 49 -11.58 -1.36 -22.63
C VAL A 49 -11.54 -0.42 -23.84
N GLN A 50 -11.51 0.90 -23.63
CA GLN A 50 -11.55 1.90 -24.71
C GLN A 50 -10.19 2.14 -25.37
N VAL A 51 -9.12 2.28 -24.60
CA VAL A 51 -7.78 2.65 -25.11
C VAL A 51 -6.74 1.52 -24.98
N GLY A 52 -7.13 0.39 -24.41
CA GLY A 52 -6.24 -0.73 -24.09
C GLY A 52 -5.69 -0.66 -22.67
N HIS A 53 -5.67 -1.80 -21.97
CA HIS A 53 -5.35 -1.87 -20.54
C HIS A 53 -3.94 -1.36 -20.18
N LEU A 54 -2.95 -1.61 -21.05
CA LEU A 54 -1.57 -1.13 -20.85
C LEU A 54 -1.45 0.38 -21.05
N TRP A 55 -2.15 0.95 -22.04
CA TRP A 55 -2.17 2.40 -22.28
C TRP A 55 -2.90 3.15 -21.19
N ALA A 56 -4.03 2.62 -20.71
CA ALA A 56 -4.75 3.15 -19.55
C ALA A 56 -3.86 3.17 -18.29
N THR A 57 -3.16 2.05 -18.02
CA THR A 57 -2.22 1.94 -16.89
C THR A 57 -1.05 2.90 -17.01
N LEU A 58 -0.42 2.99 -18.20
CA LEU A 58 0.69 3.91 -18.44
C LEU A 58 0.24 5.37 -18.24
N SER A 59 -0.97 5.71 -18.67
CA SER A 59 -1.50 7.07 -18.58
C SER A 59 -1.71 7.50 -17.13
N ILE A 60 -2.32 6.65 -16.29
CA ILE A 60 -2.52 6.99 -14.87
C ILE A 60 -1.21 7.07 -14.09
N PHE A 61 -0.26 6.17 -14.35
CA PHE A 61 1.08 6.25 -13.77
C PHE A 61 1.85 7.47 -14.29
N GLY A 62 1.68 7.84 -15.56
CA GLY A 62 2.28 9.02 -16.15
C GLY A 62 1.78 10.30 -15.49
N VAL A 63 0.45 10.46 -15.37
CA VAL A 63 -0.17 11.61 -14.68
C VAL A 63 0.24 11.64 -13.21
N GLY A 64 0.18 10.51 -12.50
CA GLY A 64 0.60 10.41 -11.11
C GLY A 64 2.07 10.80 -10.91
N SER A 65 2.95 10.32 -11.80
CA SER A 65 4.38 10.66 -11.78
C SER A 65 4.62 12.14 -12.05
N ALA A 66 3.90 12.73 -13.01
CA ALA A 66 4.00 14.16 -13.33
C ALA A 66 3.55 15.04 -12.14
N VAL A 67 2.44 14.69 -11.48
CA VAL A 67 1.96 15.39 -10.28
C VAL A 67 2.96 15.27 -9.14
N LEU A 68 3.49 14.07 -8.88
CA LEU A 68 4.51 13.84 -7.85
C LEU A 68 5.80 14.61 -8.15
N PHE A 69 6.22 14.64 -9.42
CA PHE A 69 7.39 15.40 -9.85
C PHE A 69 7.19 16.90 -9.64
N LEU A 70 6.01 17.44 -9.97
CA LEU A 70 5.69 18.85 -9.72
C LEU A 70 5.69 19.17 -8.22
N LEU A 71 5.09 18.31 -7.39
CA LEU A 71 5.13 18.45 -5.94
C LEU A 71 6.57 18.43 -5.40
N LEU A 72 7.43 17.58 -5.94
CA LEU A 72 8.84 17.53 -5.57
C LEU A 72 9.56 18.85 -5.90
N LEU A 73 9.31 19.42 -7.09
CA LEU A 73 9.87 20.72 -7.48
C LEU A 73 9.41 21.84 -6.54
N LEU A 74 8.14 21.84 -6.15
CA LEU A 74 7.56 22.83 -5.24
C LEU A 74 8.01 22.65 -3.77
N SER A 75 8.40 21.44 -3.37
CA SER A 75 8.82 21.11 -2.00
C SER A 75 10.29 21.45 -1.68
N GLY A 76 11.03 22.04 -2.62
CA GLY A 76 12.43 22.43 -2.45
C GLY A 76 13.44 21.28 -2.56
N ARG A 77 14.72 21.56 -2.24
CA ARG A 77 15.82 20.58 -2.32
C ARG A 77 15.67 19.50 -1.25
N GLN A 78 15.10 18.37 -1.63
CA GLN A 78 15.16 17.13 -0.86
C GLN A 78 16.44 16.37 -1.26
N PRO A 79 17.24 15.84 -0.32
CA PRO A 79 18.32 14.93 -0.66
C PRO A 79 17.70 13.69 -1.34
N GLY A 80 17.95 13.53 -2.64
CA GLY A 80 17.47 12.36 -3.37
C GLY A 80 18.07 11.09 -2.80
N PRO A 81 17.34 9.96 -2.81
CA PRO A 81 17.89 8.69 -2.34
C PRO A 81 19.10 8.32 -3.19
N ALA A 82 20.23 8.02 -2.55
CA ALA A 82 21.37 7.42 -3.23
C ALA A 82 20.97 5.99 -3.63
N LEU A 83 20.38 5.83 -4.81
CA LEU A 83 19.84 4.54 -5.29
C LEU A 83 20.89 3.40 -5.29
N SER A 84 22.18 3.75 -5.29
CA SER A 84 23.31 2.85 -5.14
C SER A 84 23.49 2.27 -3.74
N GLU A 85 22.98 2.94 -2.70
CA GLU A 85 23.11 2.56 -1.29
C GLU A 85 21.88 1.81 -0.75
N LEU A 86 20.76 1.81 -1.49
CA LEU A 86 19.55 1.12 -1.06
C LEU A 86 19.59 -0.39 -1.41
N PRO A 87 19.06 -1.25 -0.54
CA PRO A 87 18.88 -2.66 -0.86
C PRO A 87 17.98 -2.85 -2.09
N ARG A 88 18.48 -3.55 -3.12
CA ARG A 88 17.79 -3.72 -4.42
C ARG A 88 16.37 -4.29 -4.30
N TRP A 89 16.06 -5.05 -3.25
CA TRP A 89 14.72 -5.58 -3.01
C TRP A 89 13.67 -4.50 -2.76
N GLN A 90 14.06 -3.31 -2.29
CA GLN A 90 13.14 -2.18 -2.09
C GLN A 90 12.60 -1.63 -3.42
N LEU A 91 13.37 -1.78 -4.50
CA LEU A 91 12.99 -1.36 -5.85
C LEU A 91 11.82 -2.20 -6.40
N ILE A 92 11.60 -3.42 -5.87
CA ILE A 92 10.46 -4.28 -6.24
C ILE A 92 9.13 -3.60 -5.88
N GLY A 93 9.12 -2.73 -4.86
CA GLY A 93 7.94 -1.94 -4.50
C GLY A 93 7.44 -1.07 -5.65
N GLY A 94 8.35 -0.49 -6.44
CA GLY A 94 7.99 0.33 -7.60
C GLY A 94 7.37 -0.48 -8.76
N PHE A 95 7.69 -1.78 -8.86
CA PHE A 95 7.14 -2.66 -9.89
C PHE A 95 5.77 -3.25 -9.49
N LEU A 96 5.53 -3.47 -8.20
CA LEU A 96 4.28 -4.03 -7.69
C LEU A 96 3.06 -3.13 -7.96
N GLY A 97 3.25 -1.81 -7.97
CA GLY A 97 2.18 -0.84 -8.26
C GLY A 97 1.59 -1.00 -9.67
N PRO A 98 2.40 -0.89 -10.74
CA PRO A 98 1.93 -1.10 -12.11
C PRO A 98 1.26 -2.47 -12.31
N VAL A 99 1.84 -3.54 -11.77
CA VAL A 99 1.25 -4.89 -11.85
C VAL A 99 -0.14 -4.92 -11.20
N TYR A 100 -0.29 -4.31 -10.02
CA TYR A 100 -1.58 -4.20 -9.34
C TYR A 100 -2.61 -3.48 -10.23
N VAL A 101 -2.24 -2.35 -10.85
CA VAL A 101 -3.16 -1.57 -11.67
C VAL A 101 -3.52 -2.27 -12.99
N VAL A 102 -2.60 -3.03 -13.59
CA VAL A 102 -2.92 -3.88 -14.75
C VAL A 102 -3.95 -4.94 -14.36
N VAL A 103 -3.73 -5.67 -13.27
CA VAL A 103 -4.68 -6.68 -12.76
C VAL A 103 -6.02 -6.04 -12.43
N LEU A 104 -6.02 -4.85 -11.80
CA LEU A 104 -7.22 -4.08 -11.50
C LEU A 104 -8.01 -3.76 -12.78
N THR A 105 -7.34 -3.23 -13.79
CA THR A 105 -7.92 -2.83 -15.08
C THR A 105 -8.51 -4.02 -15.83
N LEU A 106 -7.86 -5.18 -15.75
CA LEU A 106 -8.32 -6.42 -16.38
C LEU A 106 -9.48 -7.05 -15.60
N ALA A 107 -9.40 -7.14 -14.28
CA ALA A 107 -10.39 -7.85 -13.47
C ALA A 107 -11.69 -7.06 -13.28
N THR A 108 -11.60 -5.74 -13.06
CA THR A 108 -12.75 -4.91 -12.66
C THR A 108 -13.92 -4.99 -13.66
N PRO A 109 -13.73 -4.92 -14.98
CA PRO A 109 -14.83 -5.05 -15.95
C PRO A 109 -15.52 -6.41 -15.94
N HIS A 110 -14.84 -7.47 -15.49
CA HIS A 110 -15.36 -8.84 -15.54
C HIS A 110 -16.10 -9.25 -14.27
N ILE A 111 -15.59 -8.88 -13.10
CA ILE A 111 -16.17 -9.30 -11.81
C ILE A 111 -16.84 -8.15 -11.04
N GLY A 112 -16.74 -6.91 -11.54
CA GLY A 112 -17.29 -5.71 -10.91
C GLY A 112 -16.39 -5.11 -9.82
N ILE A 113 -16.65 -3.83 -9.50
CA ILE A 113 -15.83 -3.03 -8.58
C ILE A 113 -15.88 -3.60 -7.15
N ALA A 114 -17.07 -3.96 -6.66
CA ALA A 114 -17.26 -4.45 -5.29
C ALA A 114 -16.44 -5.72 -5.03
N MET A 115 -16.57 -6.72 -5.90
CA MET A 115 -15.80 -7.97 -5.85
C MET A 115 -14.30 -7.71 -5.92
N THR A 116 -13.88 -6.83 -6.83
CA THR A 116 -12.45 -6.50 -7.01
C THR A 116 -11.86 -5.89 -5.74
N MET A 117 -12.56 -4.93 -5.12
CA MET A 117 -12.08 -4.28 -3.90
C MET A 117 -12.01 -5.24 -2.71
N VAL A 118 -13.02 -6.10 -2.51
CA VAL A 118 -12.99 -7.07 -1.40
C VAL A 118 -11.91 -8.13 -1.61
N ALA A 119 -11.68 -8.58 -2.84
CA ALA A 119 -10.59 -9.49 -3.16
C ALA A 119 -9.21 -8.86 -2.88
N ILE A 120 -9.02 -7.59 -3.27
CA ILE A 120 -7.79 -6.82 -2.97
C ILE A 120 -7.60 -6.69 -1.46
N LEU A 121 -8.65 -6.29 -0.74
CA LEU A 121 -8.59 -6.14 0.72
C LEU A 121 -8.23 -7.47 1.41
N SER A 122 -8.81 -8.58 0.95
CA SER A 122 -8.47 -9.93 1.42
C SER A 122 -6.99 -10.23 1.26
N GLY A 123 -6.43 -9.99 0.06
CA GLY A 123 -5.01 -10.19 -0.21
C GLY A 123 -4.10 -9.28 0.62
N GLN A 124 -4.48 -8.01 0.79
CA GLN A 124 -3.74 -7.03 1.61
C GLN A 124 -3.68 -7.45 3.08
N VAL A 125 -4.81 -7.83 3.66
CA VAL A 125 -4.90 -8.28 5.06
C VAL A 125 -4.18 -9.61 5.26
N GLY A 126 -4.39 -10.58 4.36
CA GLY A 126 -3.70 -11.87 4.42
C GLY A 126 -2.18 -11.71 4.37
N LYS A 127 -1.67 -10.96 3.39
CA LYS A 127 -0.24 -10.71 3.28
C LYS A 127 0.31 -9.92 4.47
N SER A 128 -0.44 -8.96 5.01
CA SER A 128 -0.06 -8.23 6.23
C SER A 128 0.09 -9.18 7.43
N VAL A 129 -0.81 -10.14 7.60
CA VAL A 129 -0.71 -11.16 8.67
C VAL A 129 0.54 -12.02 8.50
N LEU A 130 0.85 -12.47 7.27
CA LEU A 130 2.06 -13.24 6.98
C LEU A 130 3.32 -12.43 7.28
N ILE A 131 3.39 -11.18 6.84
CA ILE A 131 4.53 -10.29 7.09
C ILE A 131 4.74 -10.10 8.60
N ASP A 132 3.66 -9.82 9.35
CA ASP A 132 3.71 -9.64 10.80
C ASP A 132 4.12 -10.93 11.54
N HIS A 133 3.67 -12.10 11.06
CA HIS A 133 3.98 -13.41 11.64
C HIS A 133 5.44 -13.83 11.44
N PHE A 134 5.96 -13.64 10.22
CA PHE A 134 7.31 -14.04 9.85
C PHE A 134 8.36 -12.94 10.06
N GLY A 135 7.95 -11.70 10.35
CA GLY A 135 8.85 -10.56 10.50
C GLY A 135 9.54 -10.17 9.19
N TRP A 136 8.88 -10.38 8.05
CA TRP A 136 9.45 -10.05 6.73
C TRP A 136 9.73 -8.54 6.61
N PHE A 137 10.74 -8.18 5.82
CA PHE A 137 11.15 -6.78 5.56
C PHE A 137 11.67 -5.99 6.78
N GLY A 138 12.22 -6.67 7.78
CA GLY A 138 12.74 -6.02 9.00
C GLY A 138 11.64 -5.57 9.96
N ALA A 139 10.39 -5.99 9.75
CA ALA A 139 9.31 -5.75 10.68
C ALA A 139 9.55 -6.51 11.99
N THR A 140 9.37 -5.84 13.13
CA THR A 140 9.40 -6.49 14.44
C THR A 140 8.33 -7.59 14.46
N ARG A 141 8.76 -8.84 14.61
CA ARG A 141 7.85 -10.01 14.64
C ARG A 141 6.78 -9.78 15.69
N LYS A 142 5.53 -9.64 15.25
CA LYS A 142 4.38 -9.49 16.14
C LYS A 142 3.70 -10.83 16.29
N ARG A 143 3.32 -11.18 17.52
CA ARG A 143 2.43 -12.33 17.72
C ARG A 143 1.11 -12.00 17.01
N VAL A 144 0.78 -12.80 16.02
CA VAL A 144 -0.53 -12.71 15.35
C VAL A 144 -1.58 -13.20 16.34
N ASN A 145 -2.39 -12.28 16.84
CA ASN A 145 -3.52 -12.61 17.71
C ASN A 145 -4.63 -13.31 16.91
N GLY A 146 -5.42 -14.18 17.55
CA GLY A 146 -6.55 -14.88 16.93
C GLY A 146 -7.57 -13.96 16.25
N GLU A 147 -7.70 -12.72 16.73
CA GLU A 147 -8.55 -11.67 16.15
C GLU A 147 -8.21 -11.35 14.69
N ARG A 148 -6.93 -11.44 14.29
CA ARG A 148 -6.52 -11.20 12.90
C ARG A 148 -6.93 -12.34 11.97
N TRP A 149 -6.89 -13.58 12.47
CA TRP A 149 -7.41 -14.73 11.74
C TRP A 149 -8.93 -14.66 11.59
N LEU A 150 -9.63 -14.22 12.65
CA LEU A 150 -11.07 -13.96 12.58
C LEU A 150 -11.40 -12.86 11.57
N ALA A 151 -10.66 -11.74 11.56
CA ALA A 151 -10.85 -10.67 10.59
C ALA A 151 -10.64 -11.17 9.15
N LEU A 152 -9.61 -11.99 8.90
CA LEU A 152 -9.40 -12.61 7.59
C LEU A 152 -10.58 -13.50 7.18
N ALA A 153 -11.07 -14.34 8.11
CA ALA A 153 -12.22 -15.20 7.86
C ALA A 153 -13.47 -14.39 7.51
N LEU A 154 -13.73 -13.29 8.22
CA LEU A 154 -14.86 -12.39 7.95
C LEU A 154 -14.75 -11.72 6.57
N ILE A 155 -13.55 -11.32 6.15
CA ILE A 155 -13.33 -10.76 4.80
C ILE A 155 -13.61 -11.82 3.73
N VAL A 156 -13.19 -13.07 3.94
CA VAL A 156 -13.49 -14.18 3.00
C VAL A 156 -14.99 -14.45 2.95
N VAL A 157 -15.69 -14.43 4.09
CA VAL A 157 -17.16 -14.56 4.13
C VAL A 157 -17.81 -13.42 3.34
N ALA A 158 -17.37 -12.18 3.55
CA ALA A 158 -17.87 -11.03 2.79
C ALA A 158 -17.65 -11.21 1.27
N LEU A 159 -16.46 -11.68 0.86
CA LEU A 159 -16.17 -11.98 -0.55
C LEU A 159 -17.13 -13.02 -1.14
N VAL A 160 -17.40 -14.11 -0.42
CA VAL A 160 -18.31 -15.17 -0.86
C VAL A 160 -19.75 -14.67 -0.96
N LEU A 161 -20.19 -13.82 -0.02
CA LEU A 161 -21.53 -13.25 -0.05
C LEU A 161 -21.71 -12.30 -1.24
N ILE A 162 -20.74 -11.43 -1.50
CA ILE A 162 -20.76 -10.52 -2.66
C ILE A 162 -20.67 -11.31 -3.96
N ALA A 163 -19.92 -12.41 -4.01
CA ALA A 163 -19.82 -13.24 -5.21
C ALA A 163 -21.13 -13.96 -5.56
N ARG A 164 -22.06 -14.09 -4.60
CA ARG A 164 -23.34 -14.80 -4.76
C ARG A 164 -24.53 -13.87 -5.01
N GLY A 165 -24.41 -12.59 -4.68
CA GLY A 165 -25.44 -11.56 -4.86
C GLY A 165 -25.23 -10.78 -6.15
#